data_AF-A0A223KKF6-F1
#
_entry.id   AF-A0A223KKF6-F1
#
_cell.length_a   1.000
_cell.length_b   1.000
_cell.length_c   1.000
_cell.angle_alpha   90.00
_cell.angle_beta   90.00
_cell.angle_gamma   90.00
#
_symmetry.space_group_name_H-M   'P 1'
#
loop_
_entity.id
_entity.type
_entity.pdbx_description
1 polymer ?
#
loop_
_entity_poly.entity_id
_entity_poly.type
_entity_poly.pdbx_seq_one_letter_code
_entity_poly.pdbx_strand_id
1 'polypeptide(L)'
;MFCHRCGVKVVEDANYCSNCGVSLKEEPTLLERNRKSTTSRRKRMVPFFLPILTAIVVFASIFAYYSYEKKVNAQVLAWKETSESLALDGDYDRAKTYLKDALEKRPNYFVLRNNLEVVSIVEEYEEELQKVASLLEERDFEEAEKKLQKMREGMNNIQGPLADKIKSEINSLEGSIKIAKIVMDLEKLTTVDELAKQLQILSSIPSEDGKVVKEQIMNRIVQLSIEDAEKELENRQFTRALAIADRGLQYALNDERLLAFKEKVQLDQQAFEQAEIERIERAKEAAAQEELKNRTAAVEVVSFEAEMDEFKGLVVSGEIKNVATADISSITVSYKILDKNRKEIEERSTTVFPYTLSPGETGKFEDYYFDVDDEVTVEIDNITWFVE
;
A
#
# COMPACT_ATOMS: atom_id res chain seq x y z
N MET A 1 -23.80 -55.90 -122.78
CA MET A 1 -25.03 -56.70 -122.47
C MET A 1 -26.26 -56.00 -123.05
N PHE A 2 -27.42 -56.65 -123.19
CA PHE A 2 -28.68 -56.00 -123.62
C PHE A 2 -29.67 -55.93 -122.44
N CYS A 3 -30.48 -54.88 -122.36
CA CYS A 3 -31.49 -54.74 -121.32
C CYS A 3 -32.60 -55.79 -121.48
N HIS A 4 -32.87 -56.58 -120.44
CA HIS A 4 -33.86 -57.66 -120.47
C HIS A 4 -35.31 -57.18 -120.71
N ARG A 5 -35.60 -55.89 -120.52
CA ARG A 5 -36.94 -55.33 -120.72
C ARG A 5 -37.13 -54.62 -122.07
N CYS A 6 -36.13 -53.88 -122.55
CA CYS A 6 -36.28 -53.05 -123.76
C CYS A 6 -35.32 -53.41 -124.91
N GLY A 7 -34.42 -54.37 -124.72
CA GLY A 7 -33.56 -54.90 -125.79
C GLY A 7 -32.44 -53.97 -126.27
N VAL A 8 -32.24 -52.79 -125.64
CA VAL A 8 -31.16 -51.86 -126.01
C VAL A 8 -29.82 -52.32 -125.44
N LYS A 9 -28.73 -52.13 -126.20
CA LYS A 9 -27.36 -52.47 -125.77
C LYS A 9 -26.93 -51.53 -124.63
N VAL A 10 -26.54 -52.10 -123.50
CA VAL A 10 -26.11 -51.39 -122.30
C VAL A 10 -24.61 -51.60 -122.08
N VAL A 11 -23.96 -50.54 -121.60
CA VAL A 11 -22.54 -50.51 -121.19
C VAL A 11 -22.36 -51.47 -120.00
N GLU A 12 -21.24 -52.19 -119.96
CA GLU A 12 -21.06 -53.39 -119.12
C GLU A 12 -21.14 -53.17 -117.60
N ASP A 13 -21.07 -51.93 -117.12
CA ASP A 13 -21.15 -51.60 -115.67
C ASP A 13 -22.35 -50.73 -115.26
N ALA A 14 -23.38 -50.61 -116.12
CA ALA A 14 -24.55 -49.81 -115.79
C ALA A 14 -25.52 -50.53 -114.82
N ASN A 15 -25.77 -49.94 -113.65
CA ASN A 15 -26.72 -50.48 -112.66
C ASN A 15 -28.19 -50.41 -113.12
N TYR A 16 -28.53 -49.42 -113.94
CA TYR A 16 -29.87 -49.19 -114.47
C TYR A 16 -29.81 -48.94 -115.98
N CYS A 17 -30.82 -49.36 -116.72
CA CYS A 17 -30.91 -49.11 -118.15
C CYS A 17 -31.18 -47.61 -118.40
N SER A 18 -30.28 -46.94 -119.13
CA SER A 18 -30.39 -45.51 -119.46
C SER A 18 -31.66 -45.14 -120.25
N ASN A 19 -32.25 -46.07 -121.01
CA ASN A 19 -33.45 -45.80 -121.80
C ASN A 19 -34.77 -46.01 -121.04
N CYS A 20 -34.88 -47.05 -120.20
CA CYS A 20 -36.15 -47.40 -119.55
C CYS A 20 -36.12 -47.38 -118.02
N GLY A 21 -34.96 -47.04 -117.42
CA GLY A 21 -34.78 -46.91 -115.97
C GLY A 21 -34.80 -48.21 -115.18
N VAL A 22 -34.95 -49.38 -115.82
CA VAL A 22 -35.04 -50.66 -115.09
C VAL A 22 -33.67 -51.07 -114.52
N SER A 23 -33.65 -51.52 -113.27
CA SER A 23 -32.44 -52.07 -112.63
C SER A 23 -31.99 -53.32 -113.38
N LEU A 24 -30.70 -53.40 -113.72
CA LEU A 24 -30.11 -54.53 -114.45
C LEU A 24 -29.45 -55.55 -113.53
N LYS A 25 -29.48 -55.34 -112.21
CA LYS A 25 -29.06 -56.31 -111.20
C LYS A 25 -30.19 -57.31 -110.95
N GLU A 26 -29.93 -58.59 -111.23
CA GLU A 26 -30.82 -59.70 -110.91
C GLU A 26 -31.03 -59.78 -109.39
N GLU A 27 -32.29 -59.76 -108.94
CA GLU A 27 -32.66 -60.04 -107.55
C GLU A 27 -32.53 -61.54 -107.27
N PRO A 28 -31.79 -61.97 -106.22
CA PRO A 28 -31.71 -63.38 -105.88
C PRO A 28 -33.00 -63.88 -105.24
N THR A 29 -33.43 -65.02 -105.77
CA THR A 29 -34.62 -65.82 -105.49
C THR A 29 -34.86 -66.18 -104.02
N LEU A 30 -36.15 -66.28 -103.67
CA LEU A 30 -36.77 -66.56 -102.37
C LEU A 30 -36.53 -67.98 -101.78
N LEU A 31 -35.31 -68.52 -101.87
CA LEU A 31 -34.93 -69.84 -101.33
C LEU A 31 -33.66 -69.85 -100.46
N GLU A 32 -33.28 -68.73 -99.86
CA GLU A 32 -32.31 -68.69 -98.73
C GLU A 32 -32.91 -68.10 -97.45
N ARG A 33 -34.17 -68.44 -97.18
CA ARG A 33 -34.85 -68.21 -95.90
C ARG A 33 -34.46 -69.28 -94.87
N ASN A 34 -33.17 -69.48 -94.59
CA ASN A 34 -32.69 -70.19 -93.39
C ASN A 34 -31.15 -70.18 -93.27
N ARG A 35 -30.59 -69.04 -92.84
CA ARG A 35 -29.35 -69.02 -92.04
C ARG A 35 -29.58 -68.19 -90.79
N LYS A 36 -30.23 -68.80 -89.80
CA LYS A 36 -30.09 -68.40 -88.41
C LYS A 36 -28.70 -68.84 -87.94
N SER A 37 -27.85 -67.90 -87.56
CA SER A 37 -27.06 -68.01 -86.32
C SER A 37 -26.49 -66.65 -85.91
N THR A 38 -27.20 -66.04 -84.97
CA THR A 38 -26.62 -65.44 -83.75
C THR A 38 -25.46 -64.45 -83.92
N THR A 39 -25.64 -63.34 -84.63
CA THR A 39 -24.88 -62.13 -84.30
C THR A 39 -25.46 -61.51 -83.03
N SER A 40 -24.85 -61.90 -81.91
CA SER A 40 -25.31 -61.64 -80.54
C SER A 40 -25.72 -60.17 -80.31
N ARG A 41 -26.85 -59.95 -79.62
CA ARG A 41 -27.21 -58.67 -78.97
C ARG A 41 -26.04 -58.06 -78.17
N ARG A 42 -25.04 -58.87 -77.81
CA ARG A 42 -23.81 -58.49 -77.08
C ARG A 42 -22.91 -57.52 -77.86
N LYS A 43 -22.88 -57.52 -79.20
CA LYS A 43 -22.00 -56.63 -80.00
C LYS A 43 -22.55 -55.23 -80.27
N ARG A 44 -23.84 -54.96 -80.02
CA ARG A 44 -24.45 -53.60 -80.15
C ARG A 44 -24.34 -52.74 -78.89
N MET A 45 -24.05 -53.32 -77.71
CA MET A 45 -23.87 -52.58 -76.45
C MET A 45 -22.40 -52.30 -76.11
N VAL A 46 -21.43 -52.89 -76.81
CA VAL A 46 -19.98 -52.67 -76.60
C VAL A 46 -19.57 -51.18 -76.64
N PRO A 47 -20.08 -50.32 -77.55
CA PRO A 47 -19.70 -48.90 -77.55
C PRO A 47 -20.31 -48.09 -76.37
N PHE A 48 -21.28 -48.65 -75.64
CA PHE A 48 -21.87 -48.03 -74.44
C PHE A 48 -21.26 -48.56 -73.14
N PHE A 49 -20.79 -49.82 -73.10
CA PHE A 49 -20.14 -50.38 -71.90
C PHE A 49 -18.79 -49.74 -71.60
N LEU A 50 -18.02 -49.38 -72.63
CA LEU A 50 -16.70 -48.73 -72.45
C LEU A 50 -16.82 -47.37 -71.72
N PRO A 51 -17.66 -46.40 -72.14
CA PRO A 51 -17.79 -45.12 -71.42
C PRO A 51 -18.40 -45.26 -70.02
N ILE A 52 -19.30 -46.22 -69.80
CA ILE A 52 -19.87 -46.50 -68.47
C ILE A 52 -18.79 -47.04 -67.52
N LEU A 53 -17.97 -47.99 -67.98
CA LEU A 53 -16.89 -48.53 -67.18
C LEU A 53 -15.86 -47.46 -66.82
N THR A 54 -15.47 -46.60 -67.78
CA THR A 54 -14.56 -45.48 -67.49
C THR A 54 -15.19 -44.47 -66.51
N ALA A 55 -16.49 -44.19 -66.63
CA ALA A 55 -17.19 -43.30 -65.71
C ALA A 55 -17.22 -43.88 -64.28
N ILE A 56 -17.43 -45.19 -64.13
CA ILE A 56 -17.38 -45.88 -62.82
C ILE A 56 -15.98 -45.79 -62.22
N VAL A 57 -14.93 -46.03 -63.00
CA VAL A 57 -13.54 -45.93 -62.53
C VAL A 57 -13.20 -44.49 -62.10
N VAL A 58 -13.59 -43.49 -62.89
CA VAL A 58 -13.41 -42.08 -62.54
C VAL A 58 -14.18 -41.75 -61.25
N PHE A 59 -15.45 -42.14 -61.14
CA PHE A 59 -16.26 -41.87 -59.95
C PHE A 59 -15.69 -42.56 -58.70
N ALA A 60 -15.24 -43.81 -58.83
CA ALA A 60 -14.58 -44.54 -57.75
C ALA A 60 -13.26 -43.87 -57.34
N SER A 61 -12.46 -43.38 -58.30
CA SER A 61 -11.21 -42.67 -58.01
C SER A 61 -11.45 -41.33 -57.30
N ILE A 62 -12.45 -40.55 -57.74
CA ILE A 62 -12.85 -39.30 -57.09
C ILE A 62 -13.39 -39.57 -55.69
N PHE A 63 -14.22 -40.59 -55.52
CA PHE A 63 -14.77 -40.97 -54.22
C PHE A 63 -13.69 -41.43 -53.25
N ALA A 64 -12.74 -42.25 -53.72
CA ALA A 64 -11.60 -42.70 -52.93
C ALA A 64 -10.70 -41.51 -52.53
N TYR A 65 -10.40 -40.62 -53.48
CA TYR A 65 -9.63 -39.41 -53.22
C TYR A 65 -10.34 -38.49 -52.21
N TYR A 66 -11.63 -38.22 -52.39
CA TYR A 66 -12.44 -37.43 -51.47
C TYR A 66 -12.47 -38.04 -50.06
N SER A 67 -12.65 -39.35 -49.96
CA SER A 67 -12.66 -40.06 -48.67
C SER A 67 -11.30 -40.00 -47.97
N TYR A 68 -10.22 -40.15 -48.73
CA TYR A 68 -8.85 -39.99 -48.23
C TYR A 68 -8.61 -38.56 -47.73
N GLU A 69 -8.95 -37.55 -48.54
CA GLU A 69 -8.82 -36.13 -48.17
C GLU A 69 -9.63 -35.78 -46.92
N LYS A 70 -10.86 -36.29 -46.79
CA LYS A 70 -11.68 -36.10 -45.59
C LYS A 70 -11.02 -36.71 -44.34
N LYS A 71 -10.44 -37.91 -44.46
CA LYS A 71 -9.74 -38.58 -43.35
C LYS A 71 -8.48 -37.81 -42.95
N VAL A 72 -7.67 -37.38 -43.91
CA VAL A 72 -6.46 -36.59 -43.63
C VAL A 72 -6.82 -35.25 -42.99
N ASN A 73 -7.86 -34.56 -43.47
CA ASN A 73 -8.30 -33.30 -42.88
C ASN A 73 -8.79 -33.49 -41.44
N ALA A 74 -9.56 -34.54 -41.16
CA ALA A 74 -10.01 -34.85 -39.81
C ALA A 74 -8.82 -35.15 -38.87
N GLN A 75 -7.83 -35.90 -39.33
CA GLN A 75 -6.62 -36.19 -38.57
C GLN A 75 -5.79 -34.93 -38.28
N VAL A 76 -5.60 -34.08 -39.29
CA VAL A 76 -4.87 -32.81 -39.15
C VAL A 76 -5.54 -31.86 -38.17
N LEU A 77 -6.88 -31.77 -38.20
CA LEU A 77 -7.64 -30.98 -37.25
C LEU A 77 -7.55 -31.54 -35.83
N ALA A 78 -7.63 -32.86 -35.66
CA ALA A 78 -7.46 -33.50 -34.36
C ALA A 78 -6.05 -33.26 -33.77
N TRP A 79 -5.01 -33.34 -34.58
CA TRP A 79 -3.63 -33.01 -34.17
C TRP A 79 -3.47 -31.53 -33.83
N LYS A 80 -4.11 -30.63 -34.59
CA LYS A 80 -4.14 -29.20 -34.27
C LYS A 80 -4.77 -28.95 -32.89
N GLU A 81 -5.98 -29.47 -32.65
CA GLU A 81 -6.69 -29.30 -31.38
C GLU A 81 -5.92 -29.90 -30.20
N THR A 82 -5.35 -31.10 -30.39
CA THR A 82 -4.52 -31.76 -29.37
C THR A 82 -3.28 -30.93 -29.05
N SER A 83 -2.62 -30.36 -30.07
CA SER A 83 -1.48 -29.47 -29.86
C SER A 83 -1.87 -28.19 -29.13
N GLU A 84 -3.01 -27.58 -29.46
CA GLU A 84 -3.47 -26.35 -28.80
C GLU A 84 -3.72 -26.62 -27.31
N SER A 85 -4.34 -27.75 -26.97
CA SER A 85 -4.52 -28.17 -25.57
C SER A 85 -3.18 -28.41 -24.87
N LEU A 86 -2.28 -29.19 -25.47
CA LEU A 86 -0.97 -29.51 -24.88
C LEU A 86 -0.14 -28.24 -24.63
N ALA A 87 -0.16 -27.29 -25.56
CA ALA A 87 0.52 -26.02 -25.38
C ALA A 87 -0.07 -25.20 -24.24
N LEU A 88 -1.39 -25.20 -24.06
CA LEU A 88 -2.04 -24.50 -22.94
C LEU A 88 -1.69 -25.15 -21.59
N ASP A 89 -1.52 -26.46 -21.59
CA ASP A 89 -1.07 -27.24 -20.43
C ASP A 89 0.44 -27.11 -20.16
N GLY A 90 1.19 -26.40 -21.02
CA GLY A 90 2.64 -26.17 -20.88
C GLY A 90 3.53 -27.26 -21.51
N ASP A 91 2.94 -28.24 -22.19
CA ASP A 91 3.70 -29.28 -22.89
C ASP A 91 4.02 -28.88 -24.34
N TYR A 92 4.95 -27.93 -24.46
CA TYR A 92 5.33 -27.34 -25.74
C TYR A 92 5.99 -28.36 -26.67
N ASP A 93 6.78 -29.29 -26.16
CA ASP A 93 7.46 -30.31 -26.96
C ASP A 93 6.49 -31.26 -27.66
N ARG A 94 5.49 -31.79 -26.94
CA ARG A 94 4.46 -32.64 -27.57
C ARG A 94 3.58 -31.81 -28.50
N ALA A 95 3.23 -30.59 -28.13
CA ALA A 95 2.46 -29.68 -29.00
C ALA A 95 3.17 -29.45 -30.36
N LYS A 96 4.45 -29.05 -30.34
CA LYS A 96 5.26 -28.88 -31.56
C LYS A 96 5.33 -30.15 -32.39
N THR A 97 5.43 -31.32 -31.75
CA THR A 97 5.46 -32.62 -32.44
C THR A 97 4.18 -32.87 -33.24
N TYR A 98 3.00 -32.71 -32.62
CA TYR A 98 1.73 -32.86 -33.33
C TYR A 98 1.54 -31.84 -34.46
N LEU A 99 2.02 -30.60 -34.30
CA LEU A 99 1.96 -29.59 -35.36
C LEU A 99 2.89 -29.93 -36.53
N LYS A 100 4.08 -30.47 -36.25
CA LYS A 100 5.02 -30.94 -37.29
C LYS A 100 4.41 -32.11 -38.06
N ASP A 101 3.84 -33.11 -37.38
CA ASP A 101 3.14 -34.24 -38.00
C ASP A 101 1.99 -33.77 -38.90
N ALA A 102 1.22 -32.77 -38.44
CA ALA A 102 0.15 -32.16 -39.22
C ALA A 102 0.65 -31.40 -40.45
N LEU A 103 1.78 -30.69 -40.33
CA LEU A 103 2.43 -29.98 -41.43
C LEU A 103 3.02 -30.94 -42.46
N GLU A 104 3.51 -32.11 -42.08
CA GLU A 104 3.96 -33.13 -43.04
C GLU A 104 2.82 -33.59 -43.96
N LYS A 105 1.58 -33.66 -43.45
CA LYS A 105 0.39 -33.98 -44.25
C LYS A 105 -0.14 -32.80 -45.05
N ARG A 106 0.03 -31.57 -44.56
CA ARG A 106 -0.48 -30.33 -45.15
C ARG A 106 0.54 -29.18 -45.06
N PRO A 107 1.63 -29.20 -45.86
CA PRO A 107 2.73 -28.24 -45.72
C PRO A 107 2.34 -26.77 -45.94
N ASN A 108 1.30 -26.54 -46.73
CA ASN A 108 0.83 -25.20 -47.10
C ASN A 108 -0.23 -24.63 -46.13
N TYR A 109 -0.62 -25.37 -45.08
CA TYR A 109 -1.65 -24.88 -44.17
C TYR A 109 -1.07 -23.83 -43.22
N PHE A 110 -1.34 -22.55 -43.51
CA PHE A 110 -0.79 -21.40 -42.79
C PHE A 110 -1.06 -21.43 -41.27
N VAL A 111 -2.26 -21.86 -40.85
CA VAL A 111 -2.63 -21.90 -39.42
C VAL A 111 -1.71 -22.81 -38.61
N LEU A 112 -1.32 -23.97 -39.13
CA LEU A 112 -0.41 -24.89 -38.42
C LEU A 112 1.00 -24.30 -38.29
N ARG A 113 1.49 -23.60 -39.33
CA ARG A 113 2.79 -22.91 -39.26
C ARG A 113 2.77 -21.80 -38.22
N ASN A 114 1.71 -20.98 -38.23
CA ASN A 114 1.52 -19.92 -37.26
C ASN A 114 1.41 -20.48 -35.83
N ASN A 115 0.64 -21.55 -35.62
CA ASN A 115 0.55 -22.21 -34.32
C ASN A 115 1.92 -22.74 -33.85
N LEU A 116 2.70 -23.34 -34.75
CA LEU A 116 4.03 -23.85 -34.43
C LEU A 116 4.99 -22.72 -34.04
N GLU A 117 4.94 -21.60 -34.77
CA GLU A 117 5.72 -20.40 -34.48
C GLU A 117 5.33 -19.80 -33.12
N VAL A 118 4.03 -19.62 -32.86
CA VAL A 118 3.53 -19.10 -31.57
C VAL A 118 3.94 -20.00 -30.41
N VAL A 119 3.80 -21.32 -30.54
CA VAL A 119 4.21 -22.28 -29.49
C VAL A 119 5.71 -22.17 -29.21
N SER A 120 6.53 -22.03 -30.26
CA SER A 120 7.99 -21.92 -30.09
C SER A 120 8.39 -20.60 -29.41
N ILE A 121 7.74 -19.49 -29.75
CA ILE A 121 7.98 -18.20 -29.10
C ILE A 121 7.54 -18.23 -27.63
N VAL A 122 6.38 -18.82 -27.34
CA VAL A 122 5.86 -18.93 -25.98
C VAL A 122 6.76 -19.80 -25.11
N GLU A 123 7.28 -20.91 -25.65
CA GLU A 123 8.25 -21.77 -24.96
C GLU A 123 9.54 -21.00 -24.61
N GLU A 124 10.08 -20.21 -25.55
CA GLU A 124 11.25 -19.36 -25.29
C GLU A 124 10.96 -18.34 -24.18
N TYR A 125 9.77 -17.73 -24.18
CA TYR A 125 9.37 -16.82 -23.11
C TYR A 125 9.17 -17.52 -21.77
N GLU A 126 8.65 -18.75 -21.73
CA GLU A 126 8.55 -19.52 -20.48
C GLU A 126 9.95 -19.74 -19.86
N GLU A 127 10.94 -20.09 -20.68
CA GLU A 127 12.33 -20.21 -20.23
C GLU A 127 12.91 -18.87 -19.75
N GLU A 128 12.60 -17.76 -20.42
CA GLU A 128 13.00 -16.43 -19.98
C GLU A 128 12.32 -16.03 -18.66
N LEU A 129 11.05 -16.36 -18.46
CA LEU A 129 10.32 -16.13 -17.20
C LEU A 129 10.96 -16.89 -16.03
N GLN A 130 11.38 -18.14 -16.25
CA GLN A 130 12.11 -18.92 -15.24
C GLN A 130 13.43 -18.22 -14.86
N LYS A 131 14.17 -17.69 -15.84
CA LYS A 131 15.40 -16.91 -15.56
C LYS A 131 15.11 -15.63 -14.79
N VAL A 132 14.00 -14.94 -15.09
CA VAL A 132 13.55 -13.77 -14.32
C VAL A 132 13.21 -14.16 -12.87
N ALA A 133 12.54 -15.30 -12.66
CA ALA A 133 12.27 -15.80 -11.33
C ALA A 133 13.57 -16.07 -10.54
N SER A 134 14.60 -16.63 -11.18
CA SER A 134 15.93 -16.77 -10.55
C SER A 134 16.59 -15.43 -10.22
N LEU A 135 16.52 -14.43 -11.12
CA LEU A 135 17.04 -13.08 -10.84
C LEU A 135 16.32 -12.42 -9.66
N LEU A 136 15.01 -12.68 -9.49
CA LEU A 136 14.25 -12.20 -8.34
C LEU A 136 14.77 -12.80 -7.04
N GLU A 137 15.09 -14.10 -7.01
CA GLU A 137 15.71 -14.77 -5.86
C GLU A 137 17.11 -14.22 -5.56
N GLU A 138 17.88 -13.90 -6.60
CA GLU A 138 19.20 -13.26 -6.49
C GLU A 138 19.15 -11.76 -6.15
N ARG A 139 17.94 -11.18 -6.09
CA ARG A 139 17.67 -9.75 -5.82
C ARG A 139 18.24 -8.81 -6.91
N ASP A 140 18.51 -9.32 -8.11
CA ASP A 140 18.88 -8.52 -9.28
C ASP A 140 17.63 -7.99 -9.99
N PHE A 141 16.97 -7.02 -9.34
CA PHE A 141 15.70 -6.48 -9.82
C PHE A 141 15.83 -5.67 -11.10
N GLU A 142 16.99 -5.06 -11.36
CA GLU A 142 17.20 -4.19 -12.52
C GLU A 142 17.28 -5.02 -13.81
N GLU A 143 18.07 -6.10 -13.82
CA GLU A 143 18.13 -6.99 -14.97
C GLU A 143 16.81 -7.79 -15.12
N ALA A 144 16.14 -8.14 -14.03
CA ALA A 144 14.81 -8.76 -14.06
C ALA A 144 13.77 -7.87 -14.76
N GLU A 145 13.65 -6.60 -14.38
CA GLU A 145 12.73 -5.64 -15.00
C GLU A 145 13.03 -5.43 -16.48
N LYS A 146 14.31 -5.30 -16.83
CA LYS A 146 14.75 -5.14 -18.21
C LYS A 146 14.39 -6.34 -19.10
N LYS A 147 14.53 -7.57 -18.57
CA LYS A 147 14.09 -8.78 -19.28
C LYS A 147 12.57 -8.78 -19.47
N LEU A 148 11.79 -8.52 -18.42
CA LEU A 148 10.32 -8.46 -18.53
C LEU A 148 9.84 -7.37 -19.50
N GLN A 149 10.48 -6.21 -19.51
CA GLN A 149 10.16 -5.15 -20.47
C GLN A 149 10.40 -5.61 -21.91
N LYS A 150 11.56 -6.24 -22.18
CA LYS A 150 11.88 -6.77 -23.51
C LYS A 150 10.85 -7.82 -23.96
N MET A 151 10.45 -8.71 -23.06
CA MET A 151 9.41 -9.72 -23.33
C MET A 151 8.06 -9.06 -23.64
N ARG A 152 7.66 -8.06 -22.86
CA ARG A 152 6.42 -7.30 -23.10
C ARG A 152 6.43 -6.64 -24.48
N GLU A 153 7.54 -6.01 -24.85
CA GLU A 153 7.70 -5.36 -26.16
C GLU A 153 7.58 -6.38 -27.31
N GLY A 154 8.19 -7.56 -27.16
CA GLY A 154 8.10 -8.66 -28.13
C GLY A 154 6.70 -9.30 -28.22
N MET A 155 5.90 -9.24 -27.15
CA MET A 155 4.57 -9.83 -27.06
C MET A 155 3.45 -8.96 -27.64
N ASN A 156 3.72 -7.71 -28.02
CA ASN A 156 2.69 -6.76 -28.47
C ASN A 156 1.89 -7.24 -29.69
N ASN A 157 2.51 -8.05 -30.57
CA ASN A 157 1.88 -8.54 -31.80
C ASN A 157 1.30 -9.96 -31.66
N ILE A 158 1.48 -10.60 -30.49
CA ILE A 158 1.02 -11.98 -30.26
C ILE A 158 -0.29 -11.93 -29.49
N GLN A 159 -1.30 -12.61 -30.05
CA GLN A 159 -2.65 -12.66 -29.52
C GLN A 159 -3.09 -14.12 -29.32
N GLY A 160 -3.98 -14.33 -28.35
CA GLY A 160 -4.61 -15.61 -28.09
C GLY A 160 -4.27 -16.17 -26.70
N PRO A 161 -4.90 -17.30 -26.32
CA PRO A 161 -4.89 -17.77 -24.94
C PRO A 161 -3.49 -18.07 -24.36
N LEU A 162 -2.57 -18.58 -25.19
CA LEU A 162 -1.17 -18.79 -24.79
C LEU A 162 -0.47 -17.48 -24.48
N ALA A 163 -0.70 -16.45 -25.29
CA ALA A 163 -0.09 -15.15 -25.10
C ALA A 163 -0.66 -14.44 -23.87
N ASP A 164 -1.95 -14.62 -23.60
CA ASP A 164 -2.62 -14.06 -22.43
C ASP A 164 -2.08 -14.66 -21.13
N LYS A 165 -1.77 -15.97 -21.11
CA LYS A 165 -1.10 -16.63 -19.99
C LYS A 165 0.26 -15.98 -19.69
N ILE A 166 1.13 -15.87 -20.69
CA ILE A 166 2.45 -15.25 -20.54
C ILE A 166 2.35 -13.79 -20.11
N LYS A 167 1.43 -13.00 -20.68
CA LYS A 167 1.19 -11.61 -20.25
C LYS A 167 0.77 -11.53 -18.79
N SER A 168 -0.07 -12.46 -18.31
CA SER A 168 -0.47 -12.54 -16.91
C SER A 168 0.73 -12.86 -16.00
N GLU A 169 1.60 -13.77 -16.41
CA GLU A 169 2.81 -14.13 -15.64
C GLU A 169 3.83 -12.98 -15.60
N ILE A 170 4.05 -12.28 -16.71
CA ILE A 170 4.86 -11.05 -16.76
C ILE A 170 4.32 -10.03 -15.75
N ASN A 171 3.00 -9.76 -15.77
CA ASN A 171 2.39 -8.80 -14.85
C ASN A 171 2.51 -9.25 -13.39
N SER A 172 2.41 -10.56 -13.12
CA SER A 172 2.59 -11.13 -11.79
C SER A 172 4.02 -10.92 -11.29
N LEU A 173 5.03 -11.29 -12.09
CA LEU A 173 6.43 -11.10 -11.73
C LEU A 173 6.81 -9.63 -11.56
N GLU A 174 6.29 -8.73 -12.40
CA GLU A 174 6.46 -7.28 -12.20
C GLU A 174 5.87 -6.81 -10.86
N GLY A 175 4.71 -7.34 -10.48
CA GLY A 175 4.12 -7.13 -9.16
C GLY A 175 5.05 -7.59 -8.04
N SER A 176 5.57 -8.82 -8.14
CA SER A 176 6.52 -9.40 -7.17
C SER A 176 7.82 -8.59 -7.07
N ILE A 177 8.39 -8.13 -8.19
CA ILE A 177 9.58 -7.28 -8.19
C ILE A 177 9.31 -5.96 -7.44
N LYS A 178 8.19 -5.30 -7.73
CA LYS A 178 7.81 -4.05 -7.03
C LYS A 178 7.67 -4.27 -5.54
N ILE A 179 7.00 -5.36 -5.13
CA ILE A 179 6.84 -5.72 -3.71
C ILE A 179 8.21 -5.98 -3.07
N ALA A 180 9.07 -6.76 -3.72
CA ALA A 180 10.40 -7.09 -3.20
C ALA A 180 11.30 -5.85 -3.05
N LYS A 181 11.24 -4.90 -3.99
CA LYS A 181 11.92 -3.59 -3.88
C LYS A 181 11.42 -2.81 -2.68
N ILE A 182 10.10 -2.74 -2.48
CA ILE A 182 9.50 -2.06 -1.32
C ILE A 182 9.97 -2.69 -0.01
N VAL A 183 10.02 -4.03 0.08
CA VAL A 183 10.54 -4.73 1.28
C VAL A 183 12.00 -4.39 1.52
N MET A 184 12.84 -4.37 0.47
CA MET A 184 14.26 -4.05 0.59
C MET A 184 14.50 -2.61 1.06
N ASP A 185 13.68 -1.67 0.60
CA ASP A 185 13.80 -0.28 0.99
C ASP A 185 13.12 0.03 2.33
N LEU A 186 12.26 -0.85 2.84
CA LEU A 186 11.50 -0.66 4.08
C LEU A 186 12.38 -0.30 5.28
N GLU A 187 13.55 -0.91 5.40
CA GLU A 187 14.50 -0.64 6.47
C GLU A 187 15.15 0.75 6.38
N LYS A 188 15.23 1.32 5.17
CA LYS A 188 15.82 2.64 4.91
C LYS A 188 14.82 3.78 5.09
N LEU A 189 13.52 3.48 5.08
CA LEU A 189 12.47 4.47 5.25
C LEU A 189 12.34 4.85 6.73
N THR A 190 12.66 6.09 7.04
CA THR A 190 12.68 6.61 8.41
C THR A 190 11.50 7.51 8.73
N THR A 191 10.60 7.76 7.77
CA THR A 191 9.48 8.68 7.96
C THR A 191 8.13 8.03 7.63
N VAL A 192 7.09 8.44 8.37
CA VAL A 192 5.71 8.00 8.14
C VAL A 192 5.23 8.34 6.73
N ASP A 193 5.61 9.52 6.21
CA ASP A 193 5.17 9.99 4.89
C ASP A 193 5.74 9.15 3.74
N GLU A 194 7.00 8.69 3.86
CA GLU A 194 7.61 7.79 2.88
C GLU A 194 6.93 6.42 2.88
N LEU A 195 6.66 5.88 4.08
CA LEU A 195 5.95 4.60 4.24
C LEU A 195 4.53 4.68 3.70
N ALA A 196 3.83 5.81 3.91
CA ALA A 196 2.50 6.04 3.38
C ALA A 196 2.47 6.04 1.84
N LYS A 197 3.49 6.62 1.19
CA LYS A 197 3.62 6.55 -0.29
C LYS A 197 3.78 5.11 -0.77
N GLN A 198 4.56 4.29 -0.09
CA GLN A 198 4.70 2.86 -0.44
C GLN A 198 3.39 2.10 -0.24
N LEU A 199 2.62 2.41 0.80
CA LEU A 199 1.30 1.83 1.05
C LEU A 199 0.34 2.09 -0.13
N GLN A 200 0.38 3.30 -0.70
CA GLN A 200 -0.42 3.66 -1.87
C GLN A 200 -0.02 2.84 -3.10
N ILE A 201 1.28 2.63 -3.33
CA ILE A 201 1.77 1.79 -4.43
C ILE A 201 1.27 0.35 -4.26
N LEU A 202 1.39 -0.23 -3.07
CA LEU A 202 0.93 -1.60 -2.80
C LEU A 202 -0.58 -1.77 -2.97
N SER A 203 -1.38 -0.74 -2.70
CA SER A 203 -2.84 -0.81 -2.91
C SER A 203 -3.24 -1.07 -4.37
N SER A 204 -2.35 -0.79 -5.32
CA SER A 204 -2.54 -1.06 -6.74
C SER A 204 -2.13 -2.46 -7.19
N ILE A 205 -1.52 -3.27 -6.31
CA ILE A 205 -0.99 -4.61 -6.62
C ILE A 205 -1.77 -5.67 -5.82
N PRO A 206 -2.85 -6.26 -6.37
CA PRO A 206 -3.63 -7.29 -5.68
C PRO A 206 -2.86 -8.61 -5.66
N SER A 207 -2.10 -8.86 -4.58
CA SER A 207 -1.40 -10.12 -4.34
C SER A 207 -1.40 -10.47 -2.85
N GLU A 208 -1.29 -11.76 -2.52
CA GLU A 208 -1.19 -12.18 -1.11
C GLU A 208 0.09 -11.65 -0.46
N ASP A 209 1.22 -11.69 -1.17
CA ASP A 209 2.49 -11.11 -0.70
C ASP A 209 2.35 -9.61 -0.41
N GLY A 210 1.61 -8.88 -1.26
CA GLY A 210 1.33 -7.46 -1.07
C GLY A 210 0.57 -7.16 0.22
N LYS A 211 -0.31 -8.07 0.69
CA LYS A 211 -1.01 -7.90 1.98
C LYS A 211 -0.05 -8.01 3.16
N VAL A 212 0.85 -8.98 3.13
CA VAL A 212 1.86 -9.18 4.18
C VAL A 212 2.76 -7.95 4.27
N VAL A 213 3.24 -7.44 3.13
CA VAL A 213 4.10 -6.24 3.12
C VAL A 213 3.33 -4.99 3.56
N LYS A 214 2.04 -4.88 3.20
CA LYS A 214 1.17 -3.81 3.70
C LYS A 214 1.11 -3.79 5.22
N GLU A 215 0.94 -4.95 5.85
CA GLU A 215 0.92 -5.07 7.31
C GLU A 215 2.29 -4.72 7.93
N GLN A 216 3.40 -5.12 7.31
CA GLN A 216 4.74 -4.73 7.75
C GLN A 216 4.96 -3.21 7.69
N ILE A 217 4.53 -2.55 6.62
CA ILE A 217 4.58 -1.08 6.50
C ILE A 217 3.73 -0.42 7.58
N MET A 218 2.51 -0.90 7.80
CA MET A 218 1.63 -0.37 8.85
C MET A 218 2.26 -0.51 10.24
N ASN A 219 2.86 -1.67 10.54
CA ASN A 219 3.59 -1.88 11.79
C ASN A 219 4.79 -0.93 11.94
N ARG A 220 5.52 -0.64 10.85
CA ARG A 220 6.63 0.31 10.86
C ARG A 220 6.14 1.75 11.04
N ILE A 221 5.02 2.13 10.43
CA ILE A 221 4.37 3.43 10.67
C ILE A 221 4.03 3.58 12.16
N VAL A 222 3.38 2.57 12.75
CA VAL A 222 3.03 2.57 14.18
C VAL A 222 4.28 2.78 15.03
N GLN A 223 5.35 2.02 14.76
CA GLN A 223 6.61 2.13 15.50
C GLN A 223 7.19 3.54 15.41
N LEU A 224 7.36 4.08 14.20
CA LEU A 224 7.92 5.43 14.00
C LEU A 224 7.04 6.52 14.61
N SER A 225 5.71 6.39 14.52
CA SER A 225 4.78 7.33 15.15
C SER A 225 4.94 7.34 16.67
N ILE A 226 5.14 6.17 17.31
CA ILE A 226 5.41 6.11 18.75
C ILE A 226 6.77 6.73 19.06
N GLU A 227 7.83 6.33 18.37
CA GLU A 227 9.19 6.86 18.57
C GLU A 227 9.27 8.38 18.42
N ASP A 228 8.60 8.95 17.42
CA ASP A 228 8.57 10.40 17.21
C ASP A 228 7.68 11.12 18.22
N ALA A 229 6.55 10.52 18.63
CA ALA A 229 5.70 11.09 19.65
C ALA A 229 6.36 11.06 21.04
N GLU A 230 7.15 10.04 21.35
CA GLU A 230 7.95 9.96 22.58
C GLU A 230 8.97 11.10 22.67
N LYS A 231 9.65 11.44 21.57
CA LYS A 231 10.55 12.61 21.54
C LYS A 231 9.84 13.93 21.83
N GLU A 232 8.62 14.11 21.33
CA GLU A 232 7.80 15.30 21.66
C GLU A 232 7.34 15.27 23.12
N LEU A 233 7.04 14.09 23.67
CA LEU A 233 6.67 13.92 25.08
C LEU A 233 7.83 14.26 26.03
N GLU A 234 9.06 13.87 25.71
CA GLU A 234 10.27 14.26 26.45
C GLU A 234 10.43 15.78 26.55
N ASN A 235 9.98 16.50 25.52
CA ASN A 235 9.98 17.96 25.45
C ASN A 235 8.70 18.61 26.01
N ARG A 236 7.85 17.83 26.70
CA ARG A 236 6.55 18.25 27.26
C ARG A 236 5.56 18.79 26.23
N GLN A 237 5.69 18.38 24.97
CA GLN A 237 4.80 18.78 23.88
C GLN A 237 3.63 17.80 23.71
N PHE A 238 2.78 17.65 24.73
CA PHE A 238 1.67 16.67 24.75
C PHE A 238 0.76 16.75 23.51
N THR A 239 0.37 17.96 23.11
CA THR A 239 -0.49 18.17 21.91
C THR A 239 0.17 17.66 20.63
N ARG A 240 1.49 17.82 20.50
CA ARG A 240 2.23 17.33 19.32
C ARG A 240 2.37 15.81 19.34
N ALA A 241 2.68 15.23 20.50
CA ALA A 241 2.74 13.79 20.68
C ALA A 241 1.40 13.12 20.30
N LEU A 242 0.28 13.68 20.76
CA LEU A 242 -1.06 13.21 20.39
C LEU A 242 -1.33 13.33 18.88
N ALA A 243 -0.97 14.45 18.27
CA ALA A 243 -1.16 14.65 16.83
C ALA A 243 -0.34 13.68 15.96
N ILE A 244 0.87 13.31 16.42
CA ILE A 244 1.70 12.29 15.76
C ILE A 244 1.04 10.91 15.88
N ALA A 245 0.58 10.52 17.07
CA ALA A 245 -0.12 9.27 17.28
C ALA A 245 -1.42 9.18 16.45
N ASP A 246 -2.18 10.28 16.37
CA ASP A 246 -3.37 10.38 15.52
C ASP A 246 -3.05 10.20 14.04
N ARG A 247 -1.93 10.75 13.56
CA ARG A 247 -1.48 10.52 12.19
C ARG A 247 -1.17 9.05 11.94
N GLY A 248 -0.53 8.36 12.88
CA GLY A 248 -0.31 6.91 12.78
C GLY A 248 -1.62 6.12 12.68
N LEU A 249 -2.62 6.50 13.46
CA LEU A 249 -3.96 5.87 13.46
C LEU A 249 -4.73 6.06 12.15
N GLN A 250 -4.40 7.08 11.34
CA GLN A 250 -5.01 7.23 10.00
C GLN A 250 -4.65 6.07 9.07
N TYR A 251 -3.48 5.46 9.27
CA TYR A 251 -3.02 4.31 8.49
C TYR A 251 -3.35 2.98 9.19
N ALA A 252 -3.10 2.89 10.49
CA ALA A 252 -3.36 1.72 11.31
C ALA A 252 -4.59 1.94 12.20
N LEU A 253 -5.77 1.85 11.57
CA LEU A 253 -7.04 2.03 12.26
C LEU A 253 -7.18 1.04 13.42
N ASN A 254 -7.47 1.57 14.61
CA ASN A 254 -7.63 0.80 15.84
C ASN A 254 -6.38 0.02 16.29
N ASP A 255 -5.17 0.43 15.91
CA ASP A 255 -3.95 -0.18 16.47
C ASP A 255 -3.89 0.04 17.98
N GLU A 256 -3.89 -1.07 18.73
CA GLU A 256 -3.96 -1.06 20.19
C GLU A 256 -2.78 -0.33 20.83
N ARG A 257 -1.58 -0.38 20.20
CA ARG A 257 -0.37 0.26 20.74
C ARG A 257 -0.49 1.77 20.65
N LEU A 258 -0.94 2.31 19.51
CA LEU A 258 -1.17 3.74 19.34
C LEU A 258 -2.29 4.25 20.26
N LEU A 259 -3.36 3.48 20.43
CA LEU A 259 -4.46 3.84 21.34
C LEU A 259 -3.98 3.87 22.80
N ALA A 260 -3.26 2.84 23.25
CA ALA A 260 -2.68 2.79 24.59
C ALA A 260 -1.66 3.91 24.81
N PHE A 261 -0.84 4.22 23.80
CA PHE A 261 0.09 5.34 23.87
C PHE A 261 -0.62 6.69 24.01
N LYS A 262 -1.71 6.93 23.26
CA LYS A 262 -2.52 8.14 23.42
C LYS A 262 -3.10 8.27 24.82
N GLU A 263 -3.64 7.19 25.37
CA GLU A 263 -4.16 7.17 26.73
C GLU A 263 -3.07 7.53 27.75
N LYS A 264 -1.88 6.95 27.61
CA LYS A 264 -0.71 7.29 28.43
C LYS A 264 -0.36 8.78 28.33
N VAL A 265 -0.27 9.34 27.13
CA VAL A 265 0.05 10.77 26.93
C VAL A 265 -1.00 11.68 27.58
N GLN A 266 -2.29 11.30 27.52
CA GLN A 266 -3.37 12.06 28.16
C GLN A 266 -3.28 11.99 29.69
N LEU A 267 -2.98 10.83 30.27
CA LEU A 267 -2.77 10.68 31.70
C LEU A 267 -1.54 11.47 32.18
N ASP A 268 -0.43 11.40 31.43
CA ASP A 268 0.78 12.16 31.73
C ASP A 268 0.53 13.68 31.67
N GLN A 269 -0.26 14.13 30.68
CA GLN A 269 -0.69 15.53 30.59
C GLN A 269 -1.51 15.96 31.80
N GLN A 270 -2.53 15.18 32.19
CA GLN A 270 -3.37 15.48 33.35
C GLN A 270 -2.57 15.50 34.65
N ALA A 271 -1.67 14.54 34.83
CA ALA A 271 -0.78 14.49 36.00
C ALA A 271 0.14 15.71 36.05
N PHE A 272 0.67 16.14 34.90
CA PHE A 272 1.50 17.35 34.82
C PHE A 272 0.71 18.62 35.16
N GLU A 273 -0.50 18.78 34.60
CA GLU A 273 -1.38 19.92 34.88
C GLU A 273 -1.76 19.99 36.37
N GLN A 274 -2.13 18.85 36.96
CA GLN A 274 -2.46 18.75 38.38
C GLN A 274 -1.26 19.10 39.29
N ALA A 275 -0.07 18.59 38.97
CA ALA A 275 1.14 18.90 39.72
C ALA A 275 1.51 20.39 39.65
N GLU A 276 1.26 21.06 38.54
CA GLU A 276 1.50 22.49 38.39
C GLU A 276 0.47 23.31 39.20
N ILE A 277 -0.80 22.91 39.23
CA ILE A 277 -1.83 23.52 40.09
C ILE A 277 -1.41 23.41 41.56
N GLU A 278 -1.04 22.22 42.02
CA GLU A 278 -0.60 21.98 43.41
C GLU A 278 0.67 22.77 43.78
N ARG A 279 1.57 22.97 42.82
CA ARG A 279 2.76 23.80 43.01
C ARG A 279 2.39 25.27 43.20
N ILE A 280 1.47 25.78 42.39
CA ILE A 280 0.97 27.15 42.49
C ILE A 280 0.22 27.37 43.81
N GLU A 281 -0.61 26.42 44.23
CA GLU A 281 -1.34 26.50 45.50
C GLU A 281 -0.39 26.53 46.69
N ARG A 282 0.60 25.63 46.75
CA ARG A 282 1.62 25.66 47.80
C ARG A 282 2.42 26.97 47.81
N ALA A 283 2.76 27.51 46.64
CA ALA A 283 3.43 28.80 46.55
C ALA A 283 2.55 29.96 47.07
N LYS A 284 1.24 29.92 46.79
CA LYS A 284 0.27 30.91 47.30
C LYS A 284 0.09 30.80 48.81
N GLU A 285 -0.03 29.60 49.34
CA GLU A 285 -0.15 29.37 50.79
C GLU A 285 1.10 29.84 51.54
N ALA A 286 2.29 29.50 51.03
CA ALA A 286 3.55 29.96 51.61
C ALA A 286 3.65 31.49 51.58
N ALA A 287 3.34 32.12 50.44
CA ALA A 287 3.32 33.58 50.34
C ALA A 287 2.30 34.23 51.29
N ALA A 288 1.12 33.63 51.47
CA ALA A 288 0.12 34.13 52.42
C ALA A 288 0.55 33.98 53.88
N GLN A 289 1.24 32.89 54.23
CA GLN A 289 1.82 32.69 55.56
C GLN A 289 2.96 33.67 55.85
N GLU A 290 3.83 33.91 54.86
CA GLU A 290 4.88 34.92 54.96
C GLU A 290 4.28 36.32 55.14
N GLU A 291 3.26 36.68 54.35
CA GLU A 291 2.57 37.97 54.48
C GLU A 291 1.90 38.12 55.85
N LEU A 292 1.22 37.08 56.35
CA LEU A 292 0.62 37.11 57.69
C LEU A 292 1.68 37.28 58.77
N LYS A 293 2.82 36.59 58.66
CA LYS A 293 3.95 36.75 59.57
C LYS A 293 4.50 38.18 59.53
N ASN A 294 4.68 38.75 58.34
CA ASN A 294 5.16 40.11 58.16
C ASN A 294 4.19 41.15 58.75
N ARG A 295 2.87 40.87 58.77
CA ARG A 295 1.88 41.79 59.34
C ARG A 295 1.63 41.62 60.84
N THR A 296 1.96 40.47 61.43
CA THR A 296 1.56 40.15 62.82
C THR A 296 2.70 39.82 63.76
N ALA A 297 3.85 39.38 63.24
CA ALA A 297 5.00 38.91 64.02
C ALA A 297 6.32 39.27 63.33
N ALA A 298 6.43 40.49 62.80
CA ALA A 298 7.63 40.97 62.14
C ALA A 298 8.73 41.42 63.10
N VAL A 299 8.41 41.58 64.38
CA VAL A 299 9.25 42.29 65.34
C VAL A 299 9.52 41.40 66.55
N GLU A 300 10.79 41.25 66.90
CA GLU A 300 11.26 40.55 68.10
C GLU A 300 12.00 41.53 69.02
N VAL A 301 11.65 41.56 70.31
CA VAL A 301 12.34 42.38 71.31
C VAL A 301 13.57 41.62 71.80
N VAL A 302 14.77 42.16 71.53
CA VAL A 302 16.05 41.54 71.87
C VAL A 302 16.50 41.93 73.28
N SER A 303 16.32 43.20 73.63
CA SER A 303 16.59 43.72 74.97
C SER A 303 15.59 44.80 75.33
N PHE A 304 15.30 44.91 76.63
CA PHE A 304 14.43 45.93 77.18
C PHE A 304 14.86 46.21 78.62
N GLU A 305 15.28 47.44 78.87
CA GLU A 305 15.82 47.88 80.15
C GLU A 305 15.17 49.21 80.54
N ALA A 306 14.84 49.31 81.83
CA ALA A 306 14.25 50.49 82.43
C ALA A 306 15.05 50.84 83.67
N GLU A 307 15.80 51.94 83.61
CA GLU A 307 16.71 52.37 84.68
C GLU A 307 16.33 53.76 85.18
N MET A 308 16.45 53.95 86.50
CA MET A 308 16.28 55.24 87.13
C MET A 308 17.64 55.95 87.21
N ASP A 309 17.70 57.19 86.73
CA ASP A 309 18.92 57.98 86.76
C ASP A 309 19.10 58.75 88.08
N GLU A 310 20.26 59.40 88.22
CA GLU A 310 20.63 60.17 89.41
C GLU A 310 19.72 61.39 89.68
N PHE A 311 18.86 61.75 88.71
CA PHE A 311 17.95 62.89 88.73
C PHE A 311 16.47 62.49 88.85
N LYS A 312 16.18 61.23 89.23
CA LYS A 312 14.82 60.67 89.28
C LYS A 312 14.08 60.66 87.94
N GLY A 313 14.82 60.62 86.84
CA GLY A 313 14.30 60.31 85.52
C GLY A 313 14.32 58.81 85.26
N LEU A 314 13.30 58.33 84.54
CA LEU A 314 13.24 56.96 84.06
C LEU A 314 13.71 56.93 82.61
N VAL A 315 14.81 56.21 82.36
CA VAL A 315 15.30 55.92 81.01
C VAL A 315 14.78 54.55 80.61
N VAL A 316 14.03 54.50 79.52
CA VAL A 316 13.54 53.26 78.92
C VAL A 316 14.29 53.06 77.62
N SER A 317 15.03 51.97 77.50
CA SER A 317 15.79 51.66 76.28
C SER A 317 15.65 50.20 75.89
N GLY A 318 15.85 49.91 74.61
CA GLY A 318 15.77 48.54 74.12
C GLY A 318 16.23 48.37 72.68
N GLU A 319 16.41 47.11 72.31
CA GLU A 319 16.74 46.68 70.96
C GLU A 319 15.61 45.82 70.39
N ILE A 320 15.27 46.12 69.14
CA ILE A 320 14.25 45.42 68.37
C ILE A 320 14.87 44.87 67.11
N LYS A 321 14.50 43.64 66.73
CA LYS A 321 14.94 42.97 65.52
C LYS A 321 13.79 42.74 64.55
N ASN A 322 14.03 43.03 63.27
CA ASN A 322 13.15 42.60 62.19
C ASN A 322 13.34 41.09 61.94
N VAL A 323 12.30 40.30 62.20
CA VAL A 323 12.24 38.85 61.93
C VAL A 323 11.26 38.49 60.80
N ALA A 324 10.69 39.49 60.12
CA ALA A 324 9.93 39.35 58.88
C ALA A 324 10.84 39.06 57.68
N THR A 325 10.24 38.64 56.58
CA THR A 325 10.91 38.43 55.28
C THR A 325 10.90 39.70 54.40
N ALA A 326 10.24 40.77 54.87
CA ALA A 326 10.16 42.07 54.21
C ALA A 326 10.76 43.19 55.08
N ASP A 327 11.10 44.31 54.45
CA ASP A 327 11.51 45.53 55.15
C ASP A 327 10.32 46.06 55.96
N ILE A 328 10.59 46.52 57.18
CA ILE A 328 9.58 47.15 58.05
C ILE A 328 10.02 48.56 58.42
N SER A 329 9.06 49.48 58.49
CA SER A 329 9.32 50.88 58.79
C SER A 329 8.41 51.43 59.89
N SER A 330 8.77 52.62 60.42
CA SER A 330 7.97 53.37 61.39
C SER A 330 7.63 52.59 62.67
N ILE A 331 8.56 51.76 63.12
CA ILE A 331 8.34 50.88 64.26
C ILE A 331 8.14 51.74 65.53
N THR A 332 6.96 51.63 66.14
CA THR A 332 6.58 52.37 67.35
C THR A 332 6.32 51.39 68.49
N VAL A 333 7.03 51.59 69.59
CA VAL A 333 6.93 50.79 70.81
C VAL A 333 6.09 51.55 71.82
N SER A 334 4.90 51.03 72.13
CA SER A 334 4.05 51.51 73.21
C SER A 334 4.34 50.73 74.48
N TYR A 335 4.56 51.43 75.59
CA TYR A 335 4.89 50.84 76.88
C TYR A 335 4.13 51.54 78.01
N LYS A 336 3.87 50.80 79.09
CA LYS A 336 3.15 51.26 80.28
C LYS A 336 4.08 51.33 81.47
N ILE A 337 3.95 52.40 82.23
CA ILE A 337 4.66 52.60 83.50
C ILE A 337 3.68 52.24 84.63
N LEU A 338 4.07 51.29 85.47
CA LEU A 338 3.26 50.72 86.53
C LEU A 338 3.83 51.07 87.91
N ASP A 339 2.94 51.32 88.87
CA ASP A 339 3.30 51.50 90.28
C ASP A 339 3.63 50.16 90.99
N LYS A 340 4.03 50.23 92.26
CA LYS A 340 4.31 49.05 93.11
C LYS A 340 3.13 48.09 93.29
N ASN A 341 1.90 48.53 93.03
CA ASN A 341 0.68 47.71 93.07
C ASN A 341 0.27 47.21 91.67
N ARG A 342 1.13 47.37 90.66
CA ARG A 342 0.87 47.09 89.24
C ARG A 342 -0.30 47.89 88.66
N LYS A 343 -0.59 49.05 89.22
CA LYS A 343 -1.57 49.97 88.67
C LYS A 343 -0.90 50.87 87.65
N GLU A 344 -1.54 51.03 86.49
CA GLU A 344 -1.07 51.89 85.42
C GLU A 344 -1.01 53.35 85.87
N ILE A 345 0.18 53.94 85.74
CA ILE A 345 0.45 55.36 86.01
C ILE A 345 0.25 56.14 84.71
N GLU A 346 0.92 55.70 83.64
CA GLU A 346 0.93 56.37 82.34
C GLU A 346 1.29 55.39 81.21
N GLU A 347 0.79 55.67 80.01
CA GLU A 347 1.14 54.99 78.77
C GLU A 347 1.95 55.96 77.89
N ARG A 348 3.08 55.49 77.36
CA ARG A 348 3.94 56.25 76.45
C ARG A 348 4.32 55.42 75.23
N SER A 349 4.86 56.10 74.22
CA SER A 349 5.33 55.45 73.01
C SER A 349 6.57 56.13 72.45
N THR A 350 7.50 55.35 71.93
CA THR A 350 8.73 55.82 71.28
C THR A 350 8.97 55.11 69.96
N THR A 351 9.81 55.67 69.10
CA THR A 351 10.08 55.16 67.74
C THR A 351 11.47 54.53 67.68
N VAL A 352 11.58 53.40 66.98
CA VAL A 352 12.87 52.71 66.78
C VAL A 352 13.68 53.42 65.70
N PHE A 353 15.00 53.51 65.92
CA PHE A 353 15.99 53.99 64.96
C PHE A 353 16.97 52.87 64.55
N PRO A 354 17.30 52.70 63.26
CA PRO A 354 16.87 53.50 62.11
C PRO A 354 15.38 53.30 61.75
N TYR A 355 14.83 54.24 60.97
CA TYR A 355 13.39 54.31 60.67
C TYR A 355 12.85 53.11 59.86
N THR A 356 13.71 52.45 59.09
CA THR A 356 13.43 51.22 58.35
C THR A 356 14.45 50.16 58.76
N LEU A 357 14.00 48.93 58.99
CA LEU A 357 14.85 47.77 59.28
C LEU A 357 14.65 46.70 58.20
N SER A 358 15.73 46.27 57.57
CA SER A 358 15.69 45.12 56.66
C SER A 358 15.63 43.78 57.40
N PRO A 359 15.22 42.68 56.75
CA PRO A 359 15.15 41.35 57.37
C PRO A 359 16.43 40.97 58.13
N GLY A 360 16.30 40.72 59.42
CA GLY A 360 17.39 40.34 60.33
C GLY A 360 18.13 41.52 60.98
N GLU A 361 17.87 42.77 60.57
CA GLU A 361 18.48 43.95 61.16
C GLU A 361 17.87 44.32 62.51
N THR A 362 18.66 45.03 63.32
CA THR A 362 18.29 45.48 64.66
C THR A 362 18.27 47.00 64.74
N GLY A 363 17.22 47.56 65.32
CA GLY A 363 17.11 48.98 65.68
C GLY A 363 17.06 49.18 67.19
N LYS A 364 17.32 50.40 67.63
CA LYS A 364 17.32 50.82 69.03
C LYS A 364 16.23 51.86 69.27
N PHE A 365 15.63 51.84 70.45
CA PHE A 365 14.79 52.92 70.92
C PHE A 365 15.24 53.35 72.31
N GLU A 366 15.01 54.63 72.60
CA GLU A 366 15.28 55.23 73.89
C GLU A 366 14.21 56.29 74.14
N ASP A 367 13.73 56.37 75.37
CA ASP A 367 12.81 57.40 75.82
C ASP A 367 13.14 57.79 77.27
N TYR A 368 12.87 59.03 77.60
CA TYR A 368 13.21 59.61 78.90
C TYR A 368 11.98 60.27 79.51
N TYR A 369 11.65 59.87 80.75
CA TYR A 369 10.54 60.46 81.50
C TYR A 369 11.00 61.13 82.79
N PHE A 370 10.57 62.37 82.99
CA PHE A 370 10.82 63.16 84.19
C PHE A 370 9.73 62.92 85.25
N ASP A 371 10.06 63.14 86.52
CA ASP A 371 9.13 63.11 87.67
C ASP A 371 8.56 61.72 88.01
N VAL A 372 9.42 60.70 88.10
CA VAL A 372 9.02 59.36 88.57
C VAL A 372 9.20 59.23 90.09
N ASP A 373 8.10 58.99 90.81
CA ASP A 373 8.11 58.63 92.22
C ASP A 373 8.37 57.12 92.42
N ASP A 374 8.98 56.75 93.57
CA ASP A 374 9.56 55.45 93.97
C ASP A 374 9.15 54.16 93.19
N GLU A 375 10.13 53.25 92.99
CA GLU A 375 10.08 51.92 92.34
C GLU A 375 8.90 51.68 91.37
N VAL A 376 9.14 51.97 90.09
CA VAL A 376 8.21 51.67 88.99
C VAL A 376 8.63 50.42 88.21
N THR A 377 7.67 49.75 87.58
CA THR A 377 7.91 48.67 86.61
C THR A 377 7.43 49.12 85.24
N VAL A 378 8.22 48.85 84.20
CA VAL A 378 7.82 49.18 82.82
C VAL A 378 7.52 47.89 82.07
N GLU A 379 6.42 47.87 81.32
CA GLU A 379 6.02 46.74 80.49
C GLU A 379 5.68 47.23 79.07
N ILE A 380 6.18 46.55 78.04
CA ILE A 380 5.78 46.84 76.65
C ILE A 380 4.33 46.39 76.47
N ASP A 381 3.47 47.29 76.00
CA ASP A 381 2.06 47.01 75.75
C ASP A 381 1.84 46.52 74.31
N ASN A 382 2.38 47.25 73.32
CA ASN A 382 2.20 46.93 71.91
C ASN A 382 3.36 47.48 71.07
N ILE A 383 3.63 46.83 69.93
CA ILE A 383 4.55 47.34 68.92
C ILE A 383 3.80 47.40 67.59
N THR A 384 3.87 48.54 66.90
CA THR A 384 3.24 48.73 65.59
C THR A 384 4.30 49.08 64.55
N TRP A 385 4.09 48.66 63.30
CA TRP A 385 5.00 48.89 62.19
C TRP A 385 4.24 48.93 60.85
N PHE A 386 4.89 49.41 59.81
CA PHE A 386 4.45 49.26 58.42
C PHE A 386 5.34 48.24 57.71
N VAL A 387 4.73 47.40 56.87
CA VAL A 387 5.43 46.49 55.95
C VAL A 387 5.50 47.19 54.60
N GLU A 388 6.69 47.26 53.98
CA GLU A 388 6.90 47.90 52.67
C GLU A 388 6.51 47.03 51.48
#